data_AF-A0A7W0W0H5-F1
#
_entry.id   AF-A0A7W0W0H5-F1
#
_cell.length_a   1.000
_cell.length_b   1.000
_cell.length_c   1.000
_cell.angle_alpha   90.00
_cell.angle_beta   90.00
_cell.angle_gamma   90.00
#
_symmetry.space_group_name_H-M   'P 1'
#
loop_
_entity.id
_entity.type
_entity.pdbx_description
1 polymer ?
#
loop_
_entity_poly.entity_id
_entity_poly.type
_entity_poly.pdbx_seq_one_letter_code
_entity_poly.pdbx_strand_id
1 'polypeptide(L)'
;MFGCIRRLGCLVIILIAGAVWYFFYRPDRGDRASRTEPREALPPLTSGSRPASGPVASTAPRGWEALTTERAERGRVAVESLGQRSGPVFANLSAAEAASYIFLVVAKQLPPSAKNAEAMVSGDRLQVRSDVKLSDFGGAASLGPLASLLADRDSVRLGGTINMIRPGLGEFRLREVKLGKLNVPAPLIPRLTGQIRKGDRVEGTSSDGLPMKFPDYISDVRISNGRITLYKNVQ
;
A
#
# COMPACT_ATOMS: atom_id res chain seq x y z
N MET A 1 -49.22 27.73 -9.69
CA MET A 1 -48.91 26.28 -9.51
C MET A 1 -47.46 26.00 -9.95
N PHE A 2 -46.44 26.21 -9.11
CA PHE A 2 -45.03 25.86 -9.44
C PHE A 2 -44.19 25.42 -8.21
N GLY A 3 -44.84 25.00 -7.12
CA GLY A 3 -44.17 24.66 -5.85
C GLY A 3 -43.71 23.19 -5.71
N CYS A 4 -44.25 22.27 -6.52
CA CYS A 4 -43.98 20.83 -6.34
C CYS A 4 -42.77 20.30 -7.14
N ILE A 5 -42.45 20.89 -8.30
CA ILE A 5 -41.31 20.46 -9.14
C ILE A 5 -39.95 20.82 -8.52
N ARG A 6 -39.85 21.97 -7.85
CA ARG A 6 -38.62 22.40 -7.18
C ARG A 6 -38.31 21.58 -5.93
N ARG A 7 -39.33 21.03 -5.25
CA ARG A 7 -39.15 20.11 -4.11
C ARG A 7 -38.76 18.71 -4.55
N LEU A 8 -39.33 18.22 -5.67
CA LEU A 8 -38.96 16.91 -6.22
C LEU A 8 -37.50 16.89 -6.72
N GLY A 9 -37.07 17.95 -7.40
CA GLY A 9 -35.68 18.09 -7.84
C GLY A 9 -34.68 18.18 -6.68
N CYS A 10 -35.03 18.88 -5.60
CA CYS A 10 -34.18 18.98 -4.42
C CYS A 10 -34.05 17.63 -3.69
N LEU A 11 -35.12 16.83 -3.64
CA LEU A 11 -35.09 15.51 -3.01
C LEU A 11 -34.21 14.52 -3.81
N VAL A 12 -34.25 14.58 -5.15
CA VAL A 12 -33.38 13.78 -6.01
C VAL A 12 -31.91 14.18 -5.84
N ILE A 13 -31.61 15.48 -5.72
CA ILE A 13 -30.23 15.96 -5.49
C ILE A 13 -29.73 15.51 -4.10
N ILE A 14 -30.56 15.55 -3.06
CA ILE A 14 -30.18 15.05 -1.73
C ILE A 14 -29.98 13.52 -1.75
N LEU A 15 -30.80 12.77 -2.49
CA LEU A 15 -30.60 11.33 -2.66
C LEU A 15 -29.31 11.00 -3.40
N ILE A 16 -28.99 11.74 -4.47
CA ILE A 16 -27.75 11.56 -5.22
C ILE A 16 -26.55 11.97 -4.37
N ALA A 17 -26.62 13.10 -3.66
CA ALA A 17 -25.57 13.53 -2.74
C ALA A 17 -25.39 12.54 -1.59
N GLY A 18 -26.47 11.98 -1.05
CA GLY A 18 -26.45 10.92 -0.04
C GLY A 18 -25.87 9.61 -0.57
N ALA A 19 -26.18 9.23 -1.81
CA ALA A 19 -25.63 8.03 -2.45
C ALA A 19 -24.13 8.20 -2.79
N VAL A 20 -23.73 9.37 -3.29
CA VAL A 20 -22.33 9.73 -3.53
C VAL A 20 -21.58 9.77 -2.20
N TRP A 21 -22.14 10.39 -1.17
CA TRP A 21 -21.54 10.37 0.16
C TRP A 21 -21.43 8.93 0.68
N TYR A 22 -22.47 8.12 0.57
CA TYR A 22 -22.47 6.72 1.00
C TYR A 22 -21.45 5.85 0.26
N PHE A 23 -21.23 6.07 -1.04
CA PHE A 23 -20.23 5.34 -1.82
C PHE A 23 -18.80 5.83 -1.60
N PHE A 24 -18.61 7.14 -1.40
CA PHE A 24 -17.27 7.73 -1.23
C PHE A 24 -16.78 7.76 0.23
N TYR A 25 -17.68 7.76 1.21
CA TYR A 25 -17.36 7.72 2.65
C TYR A 25 -17.69 6.40 3.32
N ARG A 26 -18.03 5.33 2.59
CA ARG A 26 -18.06 3.99 3.19
C ARG A 26 -16.67 3.71 3.79
N PRO A 27 -16.50 3.67 5.13
CA PRO A 27 -15.38 2.92 5.66
C PRO A 27 -15.65 1.45 5.30
N ASP A 28 -14.64 0.72 4.86
CA ASP A 28 -14.73 -0.73 4.63
C ASP A 28 -15.22 -1.44 5.90
N ARG A 29 -16.54 -1.55 6.06
CA ARG A 29 -17.18 -2.54 6.92
C ARG A 29 -17.25 -3.83 6.11
N GLY A 30 -16.09 -4.46 5.96
CA GLY A 30 -16.01 -5.87 5.66
C GLY A 30 -16.49 -6.67 6.87
N ASP A 31 -17.65 -7.29 6.72
CA ASP A 31 -18.03 -8.59 7.28
C ASP A 31 -18.29 -8.70 8.79
N ARG A 32 -19.43 -8.14 9.21
CA ARG A 32 -20.26 -8.75 10.27
C ARG A 32 -21.34 -9.61 9.60
N ALA A 33 -20.96 -10.77 9.10
CA ALA A 33 -21.91 -11.78 8.60
C ALA A 33 -21.39 -13.20 8.85
N SER A 34 -21.06 -13.48 10.11
CA SER A 34 -21.01 -14.83 10.72
C SER A 34 -20.63 -14.57 12.18
N ARG A 35 -21.41 -14.89 13.20
CA ARG A 35 -22.16 -16.11 13.43
C ARG A 35 -23.08 -15.81 14.63
N THR A 36 -24.38 -15.96 14.43
CA THR A 36 -25.32 -16.17 15.53
C THR A 36 -24.97 -17.51 16.14
N GLU A 37 -24.62 -17.58 17.42
CA GLU A 37 -25.01 -18.67 18.32
C GLU A 37 -25.16 -18.12 19.75
N PRO A 38 -26.26 -18.44 20.45
CA PRO A 38 -26.52 -17.97 21.80
C PRO A 38 -26.04 -18.98 22.85
N ARG A 39 -25.48 -18.44 23.93
CA ARG A 39 -25.63 -18.92 25.32
C ARG A 39 -24.99 -20.26 25.67
N GLU A 40 -23.85 -20.19 26.37
CA GLU A 40 -23.61 -21.00 27.57
C GLU A 40 -22.68 -20.27 28.53
N ALA A 41 -23.10 -20.21 29.79
CA ALA A 41 -22.41 -19.59 30.90
C ALA A 41 -21.60 -20.63 31.67
N LEU A 42 -20.61 -20.14 32.45
CA LEU A 42 -19.81 -20.78 33.53
C LEU A 42 -18.36 -21.16 33.16
N PRO A 43 -17.43 -21.25 34.14
CA PRO A 43 -17.01 -20.25 35.13
C PRO A 43 -15.47 -19.99 35.06
N PRO A 44 -14.89 -19.03 35.81
CA PRO A 44 -13.46 -18.74 35.75
C PRO A 44 -12.69 -19.75 36.60
N LEU A 45 -11.74 -20.46 36.00
CA LEU A 45 -10.79 -21.29 36.75
C LEU A 45 -9.35 -20.95 36.36
N THR A 46 -8.73 -20.23 37.29
CA THR A 46 -7.32 -20.31 37.68
C THR A 46 -6.62 -21.60 37.23
N SER A 47 -5.44 -21.46 36.61
CA SER A 47 -4.15 -22.01 37.08
C SER A 47 -3.17 -22.25 35.92
N GLY A 48 -1.97 -21.66 36.05
CA GLY A 48 -0.71 -22.25 35.58
C GLY A 48 -0.33 -22.07 34.10
N SER A 49 0.77 -21.33 33.86
CA SER A 49 1.95 -21.77 33.08
C SER A 49 2.66 -20.58 32.41
N ARG A 50 3.92 -20.37 32.78
CA ARG A 50 4.94 -19.56 32.08
C ARG A 50 5.44 -20.36 30.85
N PRO A 51 6.23 -19.80 29.91
CA PRO A 51 6.18 -18.56 29.13
C PRO A 51 5.98 -18.84 27.61
N ALA A 52 5.55 -17.86 26.82
CA ALA A 52 5.77 -17.89 25.37
C ALA A 52 6.05 -16.50 24.84
N SER A 53 7.33 -16.13 24.82
CA SER A 53 7.87 -15.12 23.92
C SER A 53 7.76 -15.64 22.48
N GLY A 54 6.56 -15.56 21.91
CA GLY A 54 6.33 -15.64 20.47
C GLY A 54 6.23 -14.22 19.91
N PRO A 55 6.65 -13.96 18.65
CA PRO A 55 6.45 -12.66 18.05
C PRO A 55 4.95 -12.37 18.07
N VAL A 56 4.58 -11.32 18.82
CA VAL A 56 3.21 -10.82 18.87
C VAL A 56 2.81 -10.59 17.42
N ALA A 57 1.87 -11.40 16.93
CA ALA A 57 1.25 -11.16 15.65
C ALA A 57 0.44 -9.87 15.81
N SER A 58 1.09 -8.71 15.65
CA SER A 58 0.41 -7.44 15.50
C SER A 58 -0.57 -7.59 14.35
N THR A 59 -1.85 -7.60 14.68
CA THR A 59 -2.95 -7.50 13.73
C THR A 59 -2.65 -6.29 12.86
N ALA A 60 -2.28 -6.53 11.60
CA ALA A 60 -2.05 -5.45 10.66
C ALA A 60 -3.34 -4.61 10.58
N PRO A 61 -3.27 -3.28 10.71
CA PRO A 61 -4.42 -2.42 10.48
C PRO A 61 -5.02 -2.73 9.12
N ARG A 62 -6.33 -3.01 9.07
CA ARG A 62 -7.06 -3.28 7.81
C ARG A 62 -7.40 -1.97 7.09
N GLY A 63 -6.46 -1.03 7.02
CA GLY A 63 -6.71 0.31 6.52
C GLY A 63 -5.45 1.00 6.05
N TRP A 64 -5.64 2.21 5.54
CA TRP A 64 -4.54 3.08 5.13
C TRP A 64 -3.74 3.53 6.35
N GLU A 65 -2.43 3.34 6.27
CA GLU A 65 -1.50 3.70 7.31
C GLU A 65 -0.50 4.74 6.79
N ALA A 66 -0.30 5.84 7.51
CA ALA A 66 0.62 6.90 7.10
C ALA A 66 2.08 6.42 7.04
N LEU A 67 2.78 6.84 5.98
CA LEU A 67 4.23 6.67 5.89
C LEU A 67 4.90 7.74 6.73
N THR A 68 5.52 7.34 7.83
CA THR A 68 6.30 8.22 8.70
C THR A 68 7.73 7.70 8.85
N THR A 69 8.63 8.59 9.29
CA THR A 69 10.04 8.25 9.54
C THR A 69 10.17 7.24 10.68
N GLU A 70 9.33 7.32 11.71
CA GLU A 70 9.34 6.38 12.83
C GLU A 70 8.94 4.97 12.37
N ARG A 71 8.00 4.86 11.43
CA ARG A 71 7.65 3.57 10.80
C ARG A 71 8.78 3.06 9.92
N ALA A 72 9.48 3.94 9.22
CA ALA A 72 10.65 3.58 8.42
C ALA A 72 11.74 2.97 9.31
N GLU A 73 11.95 3.56 10.48
CA GLU A 73 12.95 3.12 11.44
C GLU A 73 12.59 1.76 12.06
N ARG A 74 11.32 1.54 12.40
CA ARG A 74 10.87 0.20 12.84
C ARG A 74 11.04 -0.86 11.76
N GLY A 75 10.72 -0.52 10.51
CA GLY A 75 10.98 -1.37 9.36
C GLY A 75 12.46 -1.70 9.20
N ARG A 76 13.33 -0.68 9.34
CA ARG A 76 14.80 -0.83 9.31
C ARG A 76 15.30 -1.78 10.38
N VAL A 77 14.91 -1.59 11.64
CA VAL A 77 15.35 -2.44 12.76
C VAL A 77 14.92 -3.89 12.55
N ALA A 78 13.69 -4.13 12.09
CA ALA A 78 13.22 -5.48 11.78
C ALA A 78 14.00 -6.12 10.62
N VAL A 79 14.31 -5.36 9.57
CA VAL A 79 15.16 -5.83 8.45
C VAL A 79 16.57 -6.14 8.95
N GLU A 80 17.18 -5.26 9.74
CA GLU A 80 18.53 -5.45 10.29
C GLU A 80 18.62 -6.64 11.23
N SER A 81 17.55 -6.93 11.98
CA SER A 81 17.48 -8.12 12.81
C SER A 81 17.65 -9.41 12.00
N LEU A 82 17.20 -9.44 10.73
CA LEU A 82 17.42 -10.58 9.82
C LEU A 82 18.90 -10.75 9.48
N GLY A 83 19.65 -9.66 9.36
CA GLY A 83 21.08 -9.68 9.05
C GLY A 83 21.93 -10.25 10.19
N GLN A 84 21.44 -10.25 11.43
CA GLN A 84 22.18 -10.78 12.58
C GLN A 84 22.35 -12.29 12.47
N ARG A 85 23.54 -12.82 12.82
CA ARG A 85 23.84 -14.26 12.75
C ARG A 85 22.87 -15.11 13.58
N SER A 86 22.49 -14.64 14.76
CA SER A 86 21.47 -15.22 15.65
C SER A 86 20.06 -14.62 15.46
N GLY A 87 19.87 -13.85 14.40
CA GLY A 87 18.61 -13.18 14.10
C GLY A 87 17.53 -14.14 13.56
N PRO A 88 16.26 -13.70 13.53
CA PRO A 88 15.18 -14.51 12.98
C PRO A 88 15.39 -14.81 11.48
N VAL A 89 14.81 -15.90 10.99
CA VAL A 89 14.86 -16.27 9.56
C VAL A 89 13.80 -15.55 8.72
N PHE A 90 12.81 -14.93 9.37
CA PHE A 90 11.81 -14.08 8.73
C PHE A 90 11.42 -12.90 9.62
N ALA A 91 11.04 -11.79 9.01
CA ALA A 91 10.49 -10.62 9.71
C ALA A 91 9.17 -10.23 9.07
N ASN A 92 8.17 -9.95 9.89
CA ASN A 92 6.87 -9.49 9.45
C ASN A 92 6.76 -7.98 9.66
N LEU A 93 6.49 -7.26 8.58
CA LEU A 93 6.27 -5.82 8.57
C LEU A 93 4.81 -5.50 8.25
N SER A 94 4.29 -4.44 8.85
CA SER A 94 3.07 -3.80 8.37
C SER A 94 3.28 -3.16 6.99
N ALA A 95 2.18 -2.85 6.31
CA ALA A 95 2.22 -2.17 5.02
C ALA A 95 3.00 -0.85 5.11
N ALA A 96 2.74 -0.06 6.15
CA ALA A 96 3.40 1.22 6.34
C ALA A 96 4.86 1.11 6.77
N GLU A 97 5.24 0.14 7.60
CA GLU A 97 6.66 -0.03 7.98
C GLU A 97 7.51 -0.43 6.78
N ALA A 98 7.04 -1.40 5.99
CA ALA A 98 7.73 -1.80 4.77
C ALA A 98 7.75 -0.66 3.74
N ALA A 99 6.60 -0.02 3.47
CA ALA A 99 6.52 1.07 2.51
C ALA A 99 7.37 2.28 2.95
N SER A 100 7.31 2.69 4.21
CA SER A 100 8.15 3.78 4.74
C SER A 100 9.63 3.46 4.57
N TYR A 101 10.08 2.27 4.99
CA TYR A 101 11.47 1.88 4.89
C TYR A 101 11.95 1.83 3.43
N ILE A 102 11.18 1.16 2.57
CA ILE A 102 11.49 1.01 1.14
C ILE A 102 11.49 2.38 0.46
N PHE A 103 10.44 3.17 0.58
CA PHE A 103 10.24 4.35 -0.26
C PHE A 103 10.94 5.62 0.26
N LEU A 104 11.10 5.78 1.58
CA LEU A 104 11.75 6.96 2.17
C LEU A 104 13.27 6.77 2.33
N VAL A 105 13.69 5.60 2.83
CA VAL A 105 15.07 5.39 3.27
C VAL A 105 15.90 4.71 2.17
N VAL A 106 15.41 3.58 1.66
CA VAL A 106 16.21 2.68 0.81
C VAL A 106 16.14 3.07 -0.66
N ALA A 107 14.94 3.28 -1.19
CA ALA A 107 14.74 3.53 -2.61
C ALA A 107 14.78 5.02 -2.96
N LYS A 108 14.46 5.93 -2.03
CA LYS A 108 14.32 7.40 -2.29
C LYS A 108 13.50 7.71 -3.56
N GLN A 109 12.63 6.79 -3.92
CA GLN A 109 11.91 6.75 -5.20
C GLN A 109 10.63 7.56 -5.17
N LEU A 110 10.22 8.06 -4.00
CA LEU A 110 9.09 8.95 -3.93
C LEU A 110 9.38 10.25 -4.70
N PRO A 111 8.40 10.73 -5.47
CA PRO A 111 8.49 12.06 -6.03
C PRO A 111 8.64 13.10 -4.92
N PRO A 112 9.48 14.13 -5.09
CA PRO A 112 9.68 15.17 -4.08
C PRO A 112 8.40 15.94 -3.77
N SER A 113 7.41 15.90 -4.66
CA SER A 113 6.12 16.55 -4.45
C SER A 113 5.15 15.76 -3.57
N ALA A 114 5.47 14.51 -3.21
CA ALA A 114 4.56 13.61 -2.49
C ALA A 114 4.20 14.15 -1.09
N LYS A 115 2.90 14.26 -0.83
CA LYS A 115 2.31 14.60 0.47
C LYS A 115 1.32 13.53 0.90
N ASN A 116 1.04 13.44 2.21
CA ASN A 116 0.06 12.51 2.78
C ASN A 116 0.23 11.07 2.30
N ALA A 117 1.48 10.59 2.25
CA ALA A 117 1.75 9.25 1.77
C ALA A 117 1.22 8.23 2.79
N GLU A 118 0.44 7.28 2.31
CA GLU A 118 -0.15 6.20 3.10
C GLU A 118 -0.01 4.88 2.35
N ALA A 119 0.11 3.77 3.08
CA ALA A 119 0.20 2.43 2.52
C ALA A 119 -0.81 1.48 3.16
N MET A 120 -1.17 0.46 2.41
CA MET A 120 -2.05 -0.63 2.84
C MET A 120 -1.69 -1.89 2.05
N VAL A 121 -1.82 -3.06 2.66
CA VAL A 121 -1.76 -4.34 1.93
C VAL A 121 -3.18 -4.80 1.63
N SER A 122 -3.44 -5.12 0.37
CA SER A 122 -4.73 -5.63 -0.10
C SER A 122 -4.48 -6.90 -0.91
N GLY A 123 -4.93 -8.03 -0.39
CA GLY A 123 -4.63 -9.35 -0.95
C GLY A 123 -3.13 -9.64 -0.94
N ASP A 124 -2.56 -9.79 -2.13
CA ASP A 124 -1.14 -10.04 -2.42
C ASP A 124 -0.40 -8.76 -2.89
N ARG A 125 -1.03 -7.59 -2.79
CA ARG A 125 -0.48 -6.32 -3.31
C ARG A 125 -0.26 -5.31 -2.21
N LEU A 126 0.84 -4.59 -2.32
CA LEU A 126 1.07 -3.35 -1.58
C LEU A 126 0.45 -2.20 -2.38
N GLN A 127 -0.48 -1.49 -1.75
CA GLN A 127 -1.04 -0.25 -2.26
C GLN A 127 -0.42 0.92 -1.52
N VAL A 128 0.04 1.91 -2.26
CA VAL A 128 0.55 3.18 -1.72
C VAL A 128 -0.26 4.30 -2.35
N ARG A 129 -0.75 5.24 -1.55
CA ARG A 129 -1.40 6.46 -2.03
C ARG A 129 -0.68 7.70 -1.53
N SER A 130 -0.63 8.75 -2.34
CA SER A 130 -0.06 10.05 -1.97
C SER A 130 -0.55 11.16 -2.88
N ASP A 131 -0.47 12.41 -2.43
CA ASP A 131 -0.79 13.58 -3.24
C ASP A 131 0.48 14.10 -3.91
N VAL A 132 0.52 14.11 -5.24
CA VAL A 132 1.71 14.40 -6.05
C VAL A 132 1.38 15.38 -7.16
N LYS A 133 2.39 16.09 -7.65
CA LYS A 133 2.25 16.93 -8.84
C LYS A 133 2.20 16.07 -10.10
N LEU A 134 1.40 16.50 -11.07
CA LEU A 134 1.28 15.84 -12.36
C LEU A 134 2.60 15.79 -13.12
N SER A 135 3.47 16.79 -12.92
CA SER A 135 4.81 16.88 -13.49
C SER A 135 5.68 15.66 -13.19
N ASP A 136 5.50 15.05 -12.00
CA ASP A 136 6.34 13.97 -11.52
C ASP A 136 6.05 12.63 -12.22
N PHE A 137 4.96 12.58 -13.00
CA PHE A 137 4.52 11.42 -13.78
C PHE A 137 4.79 11.59 -15.28
N GLY A 138 5.59 12.61 -15.66
CA GLY A 138 5.88 12.96 -17.06
C GLY A 138 4.92 14.01 -17.64
N GLY A 139 4.10 14.65 -16.79
CA GLY A 139 3.21 15.74 -17.17
C GLY A 139 2.16 15.35 -18.22
N ALA A 140 1.71 16.34 -18.99
CA ALA A 140 0.66 16.12 -19.99
C ALA A 140 1.09 15.18 -21.13
N ALA A 141 2.39 15.10 -21.42
CA ALA A 141 2.92 14.31 -22.52
C ALA A 141 2.83 12.79 -22.28
N SER A 142 3.03 12.34 -21.03
CA SER A 142 3.01 10.90 -20.67
C SER A 142 1.59 10.38 -20.40
N LEU A 143 0.72 11.25 -19.90
CA LEU A 143 -0.66 10.94 -19.53
C LEU A 143 -1.66 11.17 -20.67
N GLY A 144 -1.23 11.87 -21.72
CA GLY A 144 -2.05 12.13 -22.90
C GLY A 144 -3.35 12.84 -22.54
N PRO A 145 -4.50 12.44 -23.11
CA PRO A 145 -5.79 13.08 -22.85
C PRO A 145 -6.19 13.09 -21.36
N LEU A 146 -5.70 12.12 -20.57
CA LEU A 146 -6.02 12.03 -19.14
C LEU A 146 -5.49 13.24 -18.36
N ALA A 147 -4.40 13.87 -18.83
CA ALA A 147 -3.83 15.05 -18.19
C ALA A 147 -4.81 16.22 -18.11
N SER A 148 -5.72 16.34 -19.08
CA SER A 148 -6.73 17.41 -19.10
C SER A 148 -7.81 17.26 -18.02
N LEU A 149 -7.97 16.04 -17.49
CA LEU A 149 -8.96 15.72 -16.46
C LEU A 149 -8.37 15.76 -15.04
N LEU A 150 -7.04 15.89 -14.94
CA LEU A 150 -6.28 15.86 -13.70
C LEU A 150 -5.93 17.30 -13.29
N ALA A 151 -5.94 17.57 -11.99
CA ALA A 151 -5.43 18.83 -11.48
C ALA A 151 -3.90 18.86 -11.51
N ASP A 152 -3.29 20.05 -11.36
CA ASP A 152 -1.82 20.19 -11.24
C ASP A 152 -1.23 19.31 -10.13
N ARG A 153 -2.01 19.12 -9.06
CA ARG A 153 -1.75 18.17 -7.99
C ARG A 153 -2.96 17.29 -7.78
N ASP A 154 -2.77 15.98 -7.82
CA ASP A 154 -3.83 15.00 -7.61
C ASP A 154 -3.34 13.85 -6.73
N SER A 155 -4.30 13.12 -6.16
CA SER A 155 -4.07 11.90 -5.41
C SER A 155 -3.67 10.79 -6.37
N VAL A 156 -2.59 10.07 -6.06
CA VAL A 156 -2.11 8.95 -6.85
C VAL A 156 -2.10 7.72 -5.98
N ARG A 157 -2.56 6.61 -6.54
CA ARG A 157 -2.53 5.29 -5.91
C ARG A 157 -1.80 4.32 -6.81
N LEU A 158 -0.75 3.72 -6.27
CA LEU A 158 0.08 2.71 -6.92
C LEU A 158 -0.17 1.38 -6.20
N GLY A 159 -0.62 0.38 -6.94
CA GLY A 159 -0.78 -0.99 -6.48
C GLY A 159 0.22 -1.90 -7.20
N GLY A 160 0.96 -2.69 -6.46
CA GLY A 160 1.99 -3.55 -7.03
C GLY A 160 2.40 -4.71 -6.15
N THR A 161 3.23 -5.57 -6.71
CA THR A 161 3.88 -6.67 -5.99
C THR A 161 5.37 -6.38 -5.86
N ILE A 162 6.00 -6.94 -4.82
CA ILE A 162 7.45 -6.89 -4.65
C ILE A 162 7.99 -8.23 -5.09
N ASN A 163 8.90 -8.24 -6.06
CA ASN A 163 9.57 -9.45 -6.52
C ASN A 163 11.07 -9.32 -6.27
N MET A 164 11.71 -10.36 -5.72
CA MET A 164 13.16 -10.42 -5.66
C MET A 164 13.70 -10.94 -6.99
N ILE A 165 14.62 -10.19 -7.63
CA ILE A 165 15.27 -10.63 -8.88
C ILE A 165 16.49 -11.48 -8.52
N ARG A 166 17.29 -11.00 -7.57
CA ARG A 166 18.47 -11.68 -7.01
C ARG A 166 18.75 -11.14 -5.61
N PRO A 167 19.53 -11.84 -4.76
CA PRO A 167 19.96 -11.28 -3.48
C PRO A 167 20.56 -9.87 -3.69
N GLY A 168 20.05 -8.90 -2.92
CA GLY A 168 20.45 -7.50 -3.02
C GLY A 168 19.69 -6.64 -4.05
N LEU A 169 18.91 -7.26 -4.95
CA LEU A 169 18.14 -6.54 -5.99
C LEU A 169 16.73 -7.13 -6.17
N GLY A 170 15.72 -6.32 -5.87
CA GLY A 170 14.33 -6.60 -6.19
C GLY A 170 13.72 -5.56 -7.11
N GLU A 171 12.45 -5.76 -7.44
CA GLU A 171 11.63 -4.82 -8.19
C GLU A 171 10.27 -4.64 -7.51
N PHE A 172 9.75 -3.41 -7.52
CA PHE A 172 8.34 -3.14 -7.24
C PHE A 172 7.62 -3.08 -8.57
N ARG A 173 6.84 -4.12 -8.87
CA ARG A 173 6.14 -4.23 -10.15
C ARG A 173 4.77 -3.57 -10.03
N LEU A 174 4.59 -2.45 -10.72
CA LEU A 174 3.33 -1.72 -10.75
C LEU A 174 2.30 -2.53 -11.55
N ARG A 175 1.21 -2.91 -10.90
CA ARG A 175 0.09 -3.62 -11.53
C ARG A 175 -1.11 -2.73 -11.74
N GLU A 176 -1.28 -1.75 -10.87
CA GLU A 176 -2.41 -0.86 -10.88
C GLU A 176 -1.95 0.56 -10.57
N VAL A 177 -2.41 1.51 -11.37
CA VAL A 177 -2.15 2.94 -11.15
C VAL A 177 -3.47 3.66 -11.27
N LYS A 178 -3.79 4.47 -10.27
CA LYS A 178 -4.98 5.31 -10.25
C LYS A 178 -4.56 6.75 -9.96
N LEU A 179 -5.01 7.68 -10.80
CA LEU A 179 -4.74 9.10 -10.70
C LEU A 179 -6.07 9.80 -10.46
N GLY A 180 -6.25 10.36 -9.27
CA GLY A 180 -7.51 10.89 -8.78
C GLY A 180 -8.62 9.83 -8.85
N LYS A 181 -9.59 10.07 -9.73
CA LYS A 181 -10.73 9.17 -9.98
C LYS A 181 -10.50 8.26 -11.18
N LEU A 182 -9.44 8.46 -11.94
CA LEU A 182 -9.17 7.79 -13.21
C LEU A 182 -8.25 6.58 -13.00
N ASN A 183 -8.68 5.42 -13.49
CA ASN A 183 -7.81 4.26 -13.56
C ASN A 183 -6.92 4.38 -14.79
N VAL A 184 -5.62 4.24 -14.62
CA VAL A 184 -4.69 4.24 -15.74
C VAL A 184 -4.76 2.88 -16.44
N PRO A 185 -4.97 2.84 -17.76
CA PRO A 185 -4.93 1.59 -18.52
C PRO A 185 -3.58 0.89 -18.38
N ALA A 186 -3.60 -0.44 -18.21
CA ALA A 186 -2.38 -1.26 -18.07
C ALA A 186 -1.30 -1.00 -19.15
N PRO A 187 -1.64 -0.76 -20.44
CA PRO A 187 -0.64 -0.47 -21.48
C PRO A 187 0.16 0.83 -21.26
N LEU A 188 -0.38 1.78 -20.46
CA LEU A 188 0.31 3.03 -20.15
C LEU A 188 1.22 2.91 -18.93
N ILE A 189 1.04 1.88 -18.08
CA ILE A 189 1.83 1.69 -16.86
C ILE A 189 3.34 1.64 -17.15
N PRO A 190 3.85 0.86 -18.13
CA PRO A 190 5.29 0.83 -18.41
C PRO A 190 5.87 2.20 -18.79
N ARG A 191 5.09 3.02 -19.51
CA ARG A 191 5.49 4.38 -19.89
C ARG A 191 5.59 5.28 -18.66
N LEU A 192 4.60 5.22 -17.76
CA LEU A 192 4.62 5.98 -16.51
C LEU A 192 5.71 5.52 -15.55
N THR A 193 5.90 4.21 -15.40
CA THR A 193 6.99 3.64 -14.61
C THR A 193 8.34 4.14 -15.11
N GLY A 194 8.52 4.25 -16.44
CA GLY A 194 9.71 4.84 -17.04
C GLY A 194 9.95 6.31 -16.67
N GLN A 195 8.89 7.11 -16.48
CA GLN A 195 8.98 8.51 -16.07
C GLN A 195 9.24 8.68 -14.57
N ILE A 196 8.64 7.81 -13.73
CA ILE A 196 8.81 7.83 -12.27
C ILE A 196 10.18 7.29 -11.88
N ARG A 197 10.72 6.34 -12.67
CA ARG A 197 12.02 5.73 -12.40
C ARG A 197 13.12 6.79 -12.49
N LYS A 198 13.77 7.03 -11.37
CA LYS A 198 14.99 7.86 -11.30
C LYS A 198 16.18 7.02 -11.73
N GLY A 199 16.59 7.16 -12.99
CA GLY A 199 17.78 6.53 -13.56
C GLY A 199 17.51 5.45 -14.61
N ASP A 200 18.60 4.88 -15.11
CA ASP A 200 18.56 3.90 -16.18
C ASP A 200 17.91 2.58 -15.73
N ARG A 201 17.41 1.85 -16.73
CA ARG A 201 16.85 0.52 -16.50
C ARG A 201 17.97 -0.41 -16.03
N VAL A 202 17.80 -1.00 -14.85
CA VAL A 202 18.70 -2.02 -14.34
C VAL A 202 18.40 -3.34 -15.04
N GLU A 203 19.43 -4.04 -15.52
CA GLU A 203 19.30 -5.36 -16.13
C GLU A 203 18.55 -6.33 -15.20
N GLY A 204 17.63 -7.11 -15.79
CA GLY A 204 16.74 -8.01 -15.05
C GLY A 204 15.46 -7.38 -14.51
N THR A 205 15.29 -6.04 -14.57
CA THR A 205 14.06 -5.36 -14.13
C THR A 205 13.01 -5.32 -15.24
N SER A 206 11.75 -5.52 -14.89
CA SER A 206 10.58 -5.46 -15.79
C SER A 206 10.31 -4.04 -16.28
N SER A 207 9.55 -3.88 -17.37
CA SER A 207 9.24 -2.54 -17.92
C SER A 207 8.29 -1.73 -17.03
N ASP A 208 7.45 -2.44 -16.27
CA ASP A 208 6.55 -1.95 -15.22
C ASP A 208 7.18 -2.07 -13.80
N GLY A 209 8.47 -2.43 -13.72
CA GLY A 209 9.22 -2.58 -12.47
C GLY A 209 10.01 -1.33 -12.09
N LEU A 210 9.88 -0.90 -10.83
CA LEU A 210 10.81 0.03 -10.19
C LEU A 210 11.90 -0.77 -9.48
N PRO A 211 13.19 -0.62 -9.87
CA PRO A 211 14.27 -1.40 -9.27
C PRO A 211 14.50 -0.96 -7.82
N MET A 212 14.66 -1.88 -6.89
CA MET A 212 14.87 -1.60 -5.47
C MET A 212 16.09 -2.37 -4.98
N LYS A 213 17.01 -1.66 -4.32
CA LYS A 213 18.13 -2.30 -3.65
C LYS A 213 17.64 -2.86 -2.33
N PHE A 214 17.97 -4.12 -2.06
CA PHE A 214 17.76 -4.74 -0.76
C PHE A 214 19.13 -5.08 -0.17
N PRO A 215 19.23 -5.30 1.15
CA PRO A 215 20.39 -5.95 1.71
C PRO A 215 20.56 -7.37 1.19
N ASP A 216 21.81 -7.80 0.97
CA ASP A 216 22.14 -9.11 0.36
C ASP A 216 21.73 -10.32 1.22
N TYR A 217 21.49 -10.09 2.51
CA TYR A 217 20.97 -11.09 3.43
C TYR A 217 19.46 -11.32 3.30
N ILE A 218 18.76 -10.62 2.41
CA ILE A 218 17.34 -10.87 2.11
C ILE A 218 17.24 -11.72 0.84
N SER A 219 16.60 -12.88 0.94
CA SER A 219 16.44 -13.83 -0.17
C SER A 219 15.09 -13.69 -0.88
N ASP A 220 14.01 -13.45 -0.14
CA ASP A 220 12.64 -13.39 -0.68
C ASP A 220 11.77 -12.38 0.08
N VAL A 221 10.75 -11.85 -0.59
CA VAL A 221 9.71 -10.99 0.01
C VAL A 221 8.35 -11.53 -0.38
N ARG A 222 7.48 -11.77 0.60
CA ARG A 222 6.09 -12.19 0.36
C ARG A 222 5.11 -11.22 0.94
N ILE A 223 4.08 -10.92 0.17
CA ILE A 223 2.95 -10.09 0.59
C ILE A 223 1.76 -11.03 0.78
N SER A 224 1.29 -11.18 2.01
CA SER A 224 0.13 -12.04 2.30
C SER A 224 -0.51 -11.65 3.63
N ASN A 225 -1.80 -11.94 3.80
CA ASN A 225 -2.51 -11.76 5.07
C ASN A 225 -2.39 -10.34 5.65
N GLY A 226 -2.38 -9.32 4.80
CA GLY A 226 -2.23 -7.91 5.23
C GLY A 226 -0.83 -7.52 5.69
N ARG A 227 0.18 -8.38 5.50
CA ARG A 227 1.55 -8.18 5.97
C ARG A 227 2.58 -8.45 4.87
N ILE A 228 3.77 -7.92 5.09
CA ILE A 228 4.94 -8.13 4.22
C ILE A 228 5.96 -8.92 5.02
N THR A 229 6.23 -10.14 4.58
CA THR A 229 7.20 -11.05 5.19
C THR A 229 8.49 -11.02 4.39
N LEU A 230 9.58 -10.66 5.04
CA LEU A 230 10.93 -10.69 4.49
C LEU A 230 11.61 -11.97 4.96
N TYR A 231 12.28 -12.69 4.05
CA TYR A 231 13.00 -13.91 4.35
C TYR A 231 14.50 -13.68 4.31
N LYS A 232 15.19 -14.25 5.29
CA LYS A 232 16.63 -14.23 5.38
C LYS A 232 17.24 -15.21 4.36
N ASN A 233 18.33 -14.80 3.74
CA ASN A 233 19.23 -15.67 3.01
C ASN A 233 20.06 -16.46 4.02
N VAL A 234 19.69 -17.72 4.25
CA VAL A 234 20.50 -18.68 5.01
C VAL A 234 21.52 -19.29 4.05
N GLN A 235 22.67 -18.62 3.95
CA GLN A 235 23.90 -19.19 3.40
C GLN A 235 24.88 -19.47 4.53
#